data_AF-A0A7S0IV58-F1
#
_entry.id   AF-A0A7S0IV58-F1
#
_cell.length_a   1.000
_cell.length_b   1.000
_cell.length_c   1.000
_cell.angle_alpha   90.00
_cell.angle_beta   90.00
_cell.angle_gamma   90.00
#
_symmetry.space_group_name_H-M   'P 1'
#
loop_
_entity.id
_entity.type
_entity.pdbx_description
1 polymer ?
#
loop_
_entity_poly.entity_id
_entity_poly.type
_entity_poly.pdbx_seq_one_letter_code
_entity_poly.pdbx_strand_id
1 'polypeptide(L)'
;LQLLDNDADGAADDPAVVGIMSSSVRPYVVFVTLTEDEGFWPDYDGPSAVVAVVDAYPYSCDVPRWRGASPVDRATWPAARAVGGLPCAHERDATPEALLSLIATAAAQLCPDVWGASFASTAGAAILASNGDCGWGYLGNWMDPSNSTCSGQYADSDETCDEACVVIEGIYWAIAAYTGGLYTNERALFTRDEWLMCTPDAAFPIEPVGVRNAISLQAGSAALYALVSDR
;
A
#
# COMPACT_ATOMS: atom_id res chain seq x y z
N LEU A 1 -13.83 5.31 -10.79
CA LEU A 1 -13.81 4.23 -9.80
C LEU A 1 -12.59 4.49 -8.96
N GLN A 2 -12.80 4.90 -7.72
CA GLN A 2 -11.75 5.09 -6.72
C GLN A 2 -12.00 4.06 -5.62
N LEU A 3 -10.93 3.52 -5.05
CA LEU A 3 -10.99 2.35 -4.18
C LEU A 3 -11.47 2.66 -2.76
N LEU A 4 -11.26 3.89 -2.29
CA LEU A 4 -11.35 4.26 -0.88
C LEU A 4 -12.23 5.50 -0.69
N ASP A 5 -12.14 6.09 0.49
CA ASP A 5 -12.47 7.49 0.77
C ASP A 5 -11.15 8.27 0.63
N ASN A 6 -10.69 8.46 -0.62
CA ASN A 6 -9.36 9.02 -0.84
C ASN A 6 -9.30 10.51 -0.42
N ASP A 7 -10.43 11.22 -0.52
CA ASP A 7 -10.54 12.64 -0.12
C ASP A 7 -10.80 12.82 1.39
N ALA A 8 -10.95 11.70 2.11
CA ALA A 8 -11.16 11.59 3.55
C ALA A 8 -12.34 12.44 4.05
N ASP A 9 -13.42 12.50 3.27
CA ASP A 9 -14.68 13.17 3.61
C ASP A 9 -15.60 12.32 4.50
N GLY A 10 -15.27 11.04 4.70
CA GLY A 10 -16.00 10.08 5.52
C GLY A 10 -17.04 9.25 4.76
N ALA A 11 -17.13 9.39 3.44
CA ALA A 11 -17.91 8.55 2.55
C ALA A 11 -17.00 7.75 1.60
N ALA A 12 -17.37 6.50 1.33
CA ALA A 12 -16.63 5.71 0.35
C ALA A 12 -16.86 6.26 -1.06
N ASP A 13 -15.78 6.47 -1.83
CA ASP A 13 -15.85 6.93 -3.23
C ASP A 13 -16.54 5.91 -4.14
N ASP A 14 -16.49 4.62 -3.78
CA ASP A 14 -17.25 3.56 -4.42
C ASP A 14 -18.00 2.69 -3.38
N PRO A 15 -19.28 3.01 -3.08
CA PRO A 15 -20.07 2.25 -2.12
C PRO A 15 -20.37 0.82 -2.58
N ALA A 16 -20.20 0.48 -3.87
CA ALA A 16 -20.36 -0.90 -4.33
C ALA A 16 -19.20 -1.79 -3.84
N VAL A 17 -17.98 -1.24 -3.72
CA VAL A 17 -16.82 -1.95 -3.14
C VAL A 17 -17.12 -2.32 -1.69
N VAL A 18 -17.63 -1.36 -0.90
CA VAL A 18 -18.10 -1.61 0.47
C VAL A 18 -19.19 -2.68 0.49
N GLY A 19 -20.12 -2.65 -0.47
CA GLY A 19 -21.19 -3.64 -0.60
C GLY A 19 -20.71 -5.08 -0.84
N ILE A 20 -19.61 -5.28 -1.56
CA ILE A 20 -18.96 -6.60 -1.69
C ILE A 20 -18.38 -7.04 -0.35
N MET A 21 -17.61 -6.16 0.29
CA MET A 21 -16.94 -6.47 1.56
C MET A 21 -17.94 -6.76 2.69
N SER A 22 -19.08 -6.07 2.70
CA SER A 22 -20.13 -6.23 3.71
C SER A 22 -21.25 -7.20 3.27
N SER A 23 -21.03 -8.01 2.23
CA SER A 23 -22.09 -8.88 1.71
C SER A 23 -22.59 -9.85 2.78
N SER A 24 -23.90 -10.09 2.85
CA SER A 24 -24.48 -11.02 3.82
C SER A 24 -24.19 -12.50 3.51
N VAL A 25 -23.60 -12.79 2.36
CA VAL A 25 -23.31 -14.16 1.88
C VAL A 25 -21.85 -14.52 2.16
N ARG A 26 -20.92 -13.59 1.95
CA ARG A 26 -19.48 -13.73 2.22
C ARG A 26 -18.94 -12.39 2.71
N PRO A 27 -19.20 -12.03 3.97
CA PRO A 27 -18.64 -10.81 4.53
C PRO A 27 -17.12 -10.96 4.63
N TYR A 28 -16.40 -9.85 4.65
CA TYR A 28 -15.00 -9.84 5.03
C TYR A 28 -14.91 -9.62 6.54
N VAL A 29 -14.08 -10.41 7.20
CA VAL A 29 -13.90 -10.35 8.66
C VAL A 29 -12.43 -10.08 8.95
N VAL A 30 -12.17 -9.02 9.70
CA VAL A 30 -10.82 -8.63 10.11
C VAL A 30 -10.72 -8.75 11.62
N PHE A 31 -9.81 -9.59 12.08
CA PHE A 31 -9.44 -9.67 13.49
C PHE A 31 -8.20 -8.82 13.69
N VAL A 32 -8.31 -7.77 14.51
CA VAL A 32 -7.17 -6.94 14.91
C VAL A 32 -6.86 -7.28 16.35
N THR A 33 -5.71 -7.91 16.60
CA THR A 33 -5.33 -8.25 17.97
C THR A 33 -4.73 -7.03 18.67
N LEU A 34 -4.85 -7.00 20.00
CA LEU A 34 -4.24 -5.96 20.84
C LEU A 34 -2.81 -6.32 21.26
N THR A 35 -2.31 -7.48 20.83
CA THR A 35 -1.00 -8.04 21.19
C THR A 35 -0.39 -8.72 19.97
N GLU A 36 0.92 -8.53 19.79
CA GLU A 36 1.75 -9.26 18.81
C GLU A 36 1.88 -10.73 19.24
N ASP A 37 0.84 -11.52 18.98
CA ASP A 37 0.89 -12.96 19.09
C ASP A 37 0.75 -13.55 17.69
N GLU A 38 1.89 -13.78 17.03
CA GLU A 38 1.97 -14.44 15.71
C GLU A 38 1.35 -15.86 15.71
N GLY A 39 1.08 -16.43 16.89
CA GLY A 39 0.35 -17.69 17.04
C GLY A 39 -1.17 -17.54 16.98
N PHE A 40 -1.70 -16.32 16.96
CA PHE A 40 -3.14 -16.07 16.86
C PHE A 40 -3.63 -16.30 15.42
N TRP A 41 -4.25 -17.46 15.22
CA TRP A 41 -5.03 -17.75 14.03
C TRP A 41 -6.48 -18.03 14.46
N PRO A 42 -7.45 -17.20 14.05
CA PRO A 42 -8.84 -17.44 14.39
C PRO A 42 -9.29 -18.76 13.74
N ASP A 43 -9.74 -19.70 14.57
CA ASP A 43 -10.42 -20.91 14.09
C ASP A 43 -11.77 -20.49 13.49
N TYR A 44 -11.79 -20.27 12.18
CA TYR A 44 -12.95 -19.77 11.44
C TYR A 44 -13.26 -20.67 10.24
N ASP A 45 -14.40 -21.36 10.31
CA ASP A 45 -14.90 -22.29 9.27
C ASP A 45 -16.08 -21.70 8.47
N GLY A 46 -16.14 -20.37 8.36
CA GLY A 46 -17.18 -19.68 7.60
C GLY A 46 -16.77 -19.33 6.17
N PRO A 47 -17.72 -18.94 5.30
CA PRO A 47 -17.45 -18.65 3.89
C PRO A 47 -16.80 -17.27 3.63
N SER A 48 -16.30 -16.63 4.68
CA SER A 48 -15.78 -15.26 4.68
C SER A 48 -14.30 -15.22 4.31
N ALA A 49 -13.85 -14.13 3.70
CA ALA A 49 -12.42 -13.83 3.68
C ALA A 49 -12.03 -13.33 5.07
N VAL A 50 -11.14 -14.05 5.75
CA VAL A 50 -10.66 -13.70 7.10
C VAL A 50 -9.21 -13.26 7.02
N VAL A 51 -8.91 -12.12 7.63
CA VAL A 51 -7.54 -11.67 7.88
C VAL A 51 -7.37 -11.44 9.37
N ALA A 52 -6.28 -11.96 9.93
CA ALA A 52 -5.84 -11.66 11.28
C ALA A 52 -4.63 -10.73 11.20
N VAL A 53 -4.72 -9.58 11.87
CA VAL A 53 -3.65 -8.60 11.98
C VAL A 53 -3.12 -8.64 13.39
N VAL A 54 -1.88 -9.11 13.54
CA VAL A 54 -1.20 -9.25 14.82
C VAL A 54 -0.24 -8.10 15.13
N ASP A 55 0.10 -7.32 14.12
CA ASP A 55 1.03 -6.18 14.18
C ASP A 55 0.27 -4.85 14.09
N ALA A 56 -0.74 -4.69 14.94
CA ALA A 56 -1.54 -3.46 14.99
C ALA A 56 -0.93 -2.48 15.99
N TYR A 57 -0.53 -1.30 15.49
CA TYR A 57 0.11 -0.27 16.28
C TYR A 57 -0.71 1.03 16.27
N PRO A 58 -1.63 1.20 17.23
CA PRO A 58 -2.41 2.43 17.35
C PRO A 58 -1.51 3.65 17.43
N TYR A 59 -1.93 4.75 16.79
CA TYR A 59 -1.19 6.01 16.76
C TYR A 59 0.14 5.96 16.00
N SER A 60 0.31 5.01 15.06
CA SER A 60 1.49 4.92 14.21
C SER A 60 1.75 6.21 13.41
N CYS A 61 3.03 6.55 13.26
CA CYS A 61 3.54 7.67 12.46
C CYS A 61 3.25 7.50 10.97
N ASP A 62 2.87 6.31 10.52
CA ASP A 62 2.42 6.07 9.15
C ASP A 62 1.15 6.90 8.84
N VAL A 63 0.32 7.23 9.83
CA VAL A 63 -0.88 8.08 9.59
C VAL A 63 -0.54 9.57 9.74
N PRO A 64 -0.78 10.43 8.72
CA PRO A 64 -0.43 11.86 8.77
C PRO A 64 -0.91 12.62 10.00
N ARG A 65 -2.13 12.31 10.49
CA ARG A 65 -2.70 12.97 11.66
C ARG A 65 -1.88 12.78 12.94
N TRP A 66 -1.23 11.62 13.10
CA TRP A 66 -0.51 11.27 14.33
C TRP A 66 0.87 11.92 14.41
N ARG A 67 1.45 12.27 13.27
CA ARG A 67 2.65 13.12 13.18
C ARG A 67 2.35 14.62 13.13
N GLY A 68 1.09 15.02 13.30
CA GLY A 68 0.68 16.43 13.36
C GLY A 68 0.38 17.10 12.01
N ALA A 69 0.17 16.32 10.95
CA ALA A 69 -0.29 16.80 9.64
C ALA A 69 -1.81 16.67 9.48
N SER A 70 -2.39 17.44 8.56
CA SER A 70 -3.79 17.28 8.16
C SER A 70 -3.99 15.94 7.43
N PRO A 71 -5.08 15.19 7.67
CA PRO A 71 -5.40 14.01 6.87
C PRO A 71 -5.82 14.36 5.43
N VAL A 72 -6.34 15.57 5.21
CA VAL A 72 -6.95 16.01 3.92
C VAL A 72 -6.14 17.09 3.19
N ASP A 73 -5.17 17.72 3.85
CA ASP A 73 -4.32 18.76 3.27
C ASP A 73 -2.87 18.29 3.18
N ARG A 74 -2.52 17.73 2.01
CA ARG A 74 -1.19 17.21 1.71
C ARG A 74 -0.10 18.28 1.78
N ALA A 75 -0.43 19.57 1.65
CA ALA A 75 0.55 20.64 1.76
C ALA A 75 1.16 20.76 3.17
N THR A 76 0.49 20.23 4.21
CA THR A 76 1.03 20.24 5.57
C THR A 76 2.03 19.10 5.82
N TRP A 77 2.07 18.09 4.96
CA TRP A 77 2.81 16.84 5.21
C TRP A 77 4.34 17.02 5.17
N PRO A 78 4.93 17.77 4.22
CA PRO A 78 6.39 17.98 4.19
C PRO A 78 6.96 18.54 5.49
N ALA A 79 6.21 19.41 6.19
CA ALA A 79 6.61 19.97 7.48
C ALA A 79 6.49 18.99 8.65
N ALA A 80 5.71 17.92 8.48
CA ALA A 80 5.44 16.89 9.48
C ALA A 80 6.07 15.54 9.11
N ARG A 81 7.08 15.52 8.23
CA ARG A 81 7.84 14.30 7.91
C ARG A 81 8.30 13.65 9.21
N ALA A 82 7.94 12.38 9.40
CA ALA A 82 8.35 11.67 10.60
C ALA A 82 9.84 11.33 10.51
N VAL A 83 10.57 11.88 11.47
CA VAL A 83 11.95 11.55 11.85
C VAL A 83 11.95 11.35 13.36
N GLY A 84 12.71 10.37 13.85
CA GLY A 84 12.75 9.99 15.27
C GLY A 84 12.57 11.15 16.26
N GLY A 85 11.73 10.94 17.29
CA GLY A 85 11.43 11.94 18.33
C GLY A 85 10.05 12.61 18.23
N LEU A 86 9.17 12.13 17.33
CA LEU A 86 7.76 12.51 17.31
C LEU A 86 6.94 11.73 18.36
N PRO A 87 5.77 12.24 18.78
CA PRO A 87 4.93 11.59 19.80
C PRO A 87 4.09 10.40 19.27
N CYS A 88 4.22 10.04 17.99
CA CYS A 88 3.55 8.88 17.38
C CYS A 88 4.37 7.60 17.54
N ALA A 89 3.72 6.44 17.39
CA ALA A 89 4.40 5.14 17.40
C ALA A 89 5.19 4.97 16.09
N HIS A 90 6.48 4.63 16.17
CA HIS A 90 7.32 4.45 14.98
C HIS A 90 7.21 3.04 14.38
N GLU A 91 6.52 2.15 15.09
CA GLU A 91 6.20 0.80 14.67
C GLU A 91 5.15 0.77 13.54
N ARG A 92 5.21 -0.30 12.73
CA ARG A 92 4.29 -0.51 11.61
C ARG A 92 2.92 -0.90 12.11
N ASP A 93 1.91 -0.11 11.79
CA ASP A 93 0.55 -0.61 11.84
C ASP A 93 0.26 -1.40 10.55
N ALA A 94 0.10 -2.72 10.66
CA ALA A 94 -0.23 -3.59 9.52
C ALA A 94 -1.74 -3.56 9.17
N THR A 95 -2.59 -2.91 9.98
CA THR A 95 -4.02 -2.85 9.69
C THR A 95 -4.37 -2.15 8.37
N PRO A 96 -3.67 -1.08 7.91
CA PRO A 96 -3.92 -0.50 6.61
C PRO A 96 -3.60 -1.46 5.46
N GLU A 97 -2.48 -2.20 5.53
CA GLU A 97 -2.13 -3.21 4.51
C GLU A 97 -3.23 -4.26 4.38
N ALA A 98 -3.62 -4.88 5.50
CA ALA A 98 -4.65 -5.91 5.51
C ALA A 98 -6.00 -5.41 4.96
N LEU A 99 -6.43 -4.22 5.37
CA LEU A 99 -7.68 -3.63 4.89
C LEU A 99 -7.61 -3.25 3.41
N LEU A 100 -6.49 -2.68 2.96
CA LEU A 100 -6.31 -2.27 1.57
C LEU A 100 -6.24 -3.47 0.62
N SER A 101 -5.62 -4.58 1.03
CA SER A 101 -5.62 -5.82 0.26
C SER A 101 -7.04 -6.41 0.10
N LEU A 102 -7.87 -6.33 1.15
CA LEU A 102 -9.28 -6.72 1.06
C LEU A 102 -10.08 -5.80 0.14
N ILE A 103 -9.87 -4.48 0.23
CA ILE A 103 -10.53 -3.49 -0.64
C ILE A 103 -10.14 -3.71 -2.10
N ALA A 104 -8.85 -3.92 -2.38
CA ALA A 104 -8.35 -4.21 -3.72
C ALA A 104 -8.95 -5.52 -4.27
N THR A 105 -9.07 -6.56 -3.44
CA THR A 105 -9.73 -7.82 -3.82
C THR A 105 -11.21 -7.63 -4.15
N ALA A 106 -11.94 -6.81 -3.39
CA ALA A 106 -13.34 -6.50 -3.67
C ALA A 106 -13.48 -5.68 -4.97
N ALA A 107 -12.62 -4.69 -5.18
CA ALA A 107 -12.62 -3.89 -6.40
C ALA A 107 -12.26 -4.71 -7.65
N ALA A 108 -11.37 -5.70 -7.53
CA ALA A 108 -11.04 -6.64 -8.59
C ALA A 108 -12.25 -7.43 -9.07
N GLN A 109 -13.21 -7.74 -8.18
CA GLN A 109 -14.45 -8.42 -8.55
C GLN A 109 -15.42 -7.51 -9.31
N LEU A 110 -15.49 -6.22 -8.96
CA LEU A 110 -16.39 -5.25 -9.60
C LEU A 110 -15.86 -4.77 -10.94
N CYS A 111 -14.56 -4.51 -11.01
CA CYS A 111 -13.91 -3.88 -12.14
C CYS A 111 -12.62 -4.62 -12.50
N PRO A 112 -12.71 -5.87 -12.96
CA PRO A 112 -11.55 -6.73 -13.23
C PRO A 112 -10.60 -6.13 -14.27
N ASP A 113 -11.11 -5.39 -15.26
CA ASP A 113 -10.29 -4.73 -16.28
C ASP A 113 -9.41 -3.60 -15.70
N VAL A 114 -9.80 -3.04 -14.55
CA VAL A 114 -9.07 -1.95 -13.88
C VAL A 114 -8.24 -2.47 -12.71
N TRP A 115 -8.87 -3.22 -11.80
CA TRP A 115 -8.31 -3.63 -10.52
C TRP A 115 -8.06 -5.13 -10.40
N GLY A 116 -8.22 -5.89 -11.49
CA GLY A 116 -7.93 -7.33 -11.50
C GLY A 116 -6.52 -7.61 -11.00
N ALA A 117 -6.37 -8.65 -10.18
CA ALA A 117 -5.08 -9.14 -9.67
C ALA A 117 -4.29 -9.88 -10.77
N SER A 118 -4.00 -9.17 -11.84
CA SER A 118 -3.24 -9.65 -13.00
C SER A 118 -2.65 -8.46 -13.74
N PHE A 119 -1.48 -8.66 -14.35
CA PHE A 119 -0.82 -7.68 -15.22
C PHE A 119 -1.63 -7.31 -16.46
N ALA A 120 -2.71 -8.03 -16.77
CA ALA A 120 -3.65 -7.66 -17.82
C ALA A 120 -4.60 -6.52 -17.43
N SER A 121 -4.79 -6.23 -16.14
CA SER A 121 -5.62 -5.12 -15.68
C SER A 121 -4.88 -3.78 -15.80
N THR A 122 -5.62 -2.67 -15.71
CA THR A 122 -5.01 -1.33 -15.77
C THR A 122 -4.02 -1.10 -14.62
N ALA A 123 -4.39 -1.47 -13.39
CA ALA A 123 -3.53 -1.37 -12.22
C ALA A 123 -2.34 -2.34 -12.32
N GLY A 124 -2.59 -3.60 -12.70
CA GLY A 124 -1.54 -4.59 -12.84
C GLY A 124 -0.52 -4.24 -13.93
N ALA A 125 -0.96 -3.71 -15.06
CA ALA A 125 -0.05 -3.24 -16.12
C ALA A 125 0.86 -2.09 -15.63
N ALA A 126 0.31 -1.19 -14.81
CA ALA A 126 1.08 -0.10 -14.22
C ALA A 126 2.10 -0.60 -13.18
N ILE A 127 1.74 -1.63 -12.41
CA ILE A 127 2.64 -2.32 -11.46
C ILE A 127 3.77 -3.05 -12.19
N LEU A 128 3.43 -3.80 -13.24
CA LEU A 128 4.43 -4.46 -14.09
C LEU A 128 5.42 -3.45 -14.67
N ALA A 129 4.93 -2.30 -15.13
CA ALA A 129 5.79 -1.23 -15.65
C ALA A 129 6.74 -0.67 -14.57
N SER A 130 6.29 -0.57 -13.31
CA SER A 130 7.13 -0.12 -12.19
C SER A 130 8.25 -1.09 -11.83
N ASN A 131 8.21 -2.35 -12.29
CA ASN A 131 9.29 -3.31 -12.08
C ASN A 131 10.53 -3.05 -12.92
N GLY A 132 10.36 -2.44 -14.09
CA GLY A 132 11.45 -2.29 -15.06
C GLY A 132 12.05 -3.66 -15.41
N ASP A 133 13.31 -3.86 -15.05
CA ASP A 133 14.06 -5.09 -15.24
C ASP A 133 14.44 -5.79 -13.92
N CYS A 134 13.80 -5.44 -12.79
CA CYS A 134 14.17 -5.96 -11.47
C CYS A 134 13.74 -7.42 -11.22
N GLY A 135 12.85 -7.98 -12.04
CA GLY A 135 12.40 -9.36 -11.85
C GLY A 135 11.51 -9.53 -10.62
N TRP A 136 11.19 -10.78 -10.28
CA TRP A 136 10.27 -11.13 -9.21
C TRP A 136 10.76 -12.33 -8.42
N GLY A 137 10.46 -12.36 -7.12
CA GLY A 137 10.80 -13.47 -6.22
C GLY A 137 10.26 -14.79 -6.74
N TYR A 138 8.97 -14.85 -7.08
CA TYR A 138 8.30 -16.06 -7.58
C TYR A 138 8.85 -16.60 -8.91
N LEU A 139 9.65 -15.82 -9.63
CA LEU A 139 10.37 -16.25 -10.84
C LEU A 139 11.83 -16.64 -10.57
N GLY A 140 12.31 -16.46 -9.35
CA GLY A 140 13.70 -16.73 -8.96
C GLY A 140 14.72 -15.81 -9.62
N ASN A 141 14.29 -14.64 -10.12
CA ASN A 141 15.14 -13.68 -10.83
C ASN A 141 15.11 -12.27 -10.24
N TRP A 142 14.59 -12.12 -9.02
CA TRP A 142 14.53 -10.84 -8.32
C TRP A 142 15.90 -10.19 -8.15
N MET A 143 15.89 -8.86 -8.25
CA MET A 143 17.01 -7.97 -8.00
C MET A 143 16.53 -6.79 -7.17
N ASP A 144 17.32 -6.46 -6.14
CA ASP A 144 17.06 -5.34 -5.24
C ASP A 144 16.99 -4.00 -6.02
N PRO A 145 15.81 -3.34 -6.06
CA PRO A 145 15.59 -2.11 -6.80
C PRO A 145 16.30 -0.90 -6.17
N SER A 146 16.73 -0.98 -4.91
CA SER A 146 17.39 0.13 -4.21
C SER A 146 18.82 0.38 -4.71
N ASN A 147 19.44 -0.62 -5.33
CA ASN A 147 20.82 -0.58 -5.77
C ASN A 147 20.91 -0.38 -7.31
N SER A 148 22.09 -0.59 -7.90
CA SER A 148 22.32 -0.34 -9.33
C SER A 148 22.18 -1.59 -10.23
N THR A 149 21.63 -2.70 -9.76
CA THR A 149 21.50 -3.94 -10.54
C THR A 149 20.30 -3.93 -11.47
N CYS A 150 19.29 -3.11 -11.20
CA CYS A 150 18.13 -2.91 -12.07
C CYS A 150 17.65 -1.44 -12.03
N SER A 151 16.62 -1.13 -12.82
CA SER A 151 16.13 0.22 -13.09
C SER A 151 14.70 0.50 -12.58
N GLY A 152 14.03 -0.53 -12.04
CA GLY A 152 12.68 -0.44 -11.52
C GLY A 152 12.55 0.28 -10.18
N GLN A 153 11.29 0.54 -9.81
CA GLN A 153 10.87 1.17 -8.57
C GLN A 153 10.07 0.22 -7.67
N TYR A 154 9.64 -0.93 -8.19
CA TYR A 154 8.91 -1.94 -7.43
C TYR A 154 9.35 -3.36 -7.78
N ALA A 155 9.81 -4.15 -6.82
CA ALA A 155 10.14 -5.55 -7.04
C ALA A 155 9.93 -6.36 -5.77
N ASP A 156 8.96 -7.28 -5.81
CA ASP A 156 8.68 -8.19 -4.71
C ASP A 156 9.69 -9.35 -4.69
N SER A 157 10.30 -9.58 -3.52
CA SER A 157 11.34 -10.60 -3.31
C SER A 157 10.78 -11.96 -2.86
N ASP A 158 9.51 -12.05 -2.47
CA ASP A 158 8.91 -13.27 -1.95
C ASP A 158 8.72 -14.30 -3.08
N GLU A 159 9.32 -15.48 -2.89
CA GLU A 159 9.25 -16.59 -3.85
C GLU A 159 7.85 -17.24 -3.94
N THR A 160 6.98 -16.96 -2.98
CA THR A 160 5.62 -17.47 -2.88
C THR A 160 4.56 -16.48 -3.35
N CYS A 161 4.91 -15.20 -3.50
CA CYS A 161 4.02 -14.14 -3.96
C CYS A 161 3.90 -14.17 -5.49
N ASP A 162 2.86 -14.82 -6.00
CA ASP A 162 2.59 -14.91 -7.43
C ASP A 162 2.12 -13.58 -8.05
N GLU A 163 1.81 -13.58 -9.35
CA GLU A 163 1.34 -12.38 -10.07
C GLU A 163 0.14 -11.69 -9.36
N ALA A 164 -0.80 -12.47 -8.82
CA ALA A 164 -1.96 -11.90 -8.15
C ALA A 164 -1.56 -11.19 -6.86
N CYS A 165 -0.68 -11.81 -6.08
CA CYS A 165 -0.11 -11.22 -4.87
C CYS A 165 0.65 -9.92 -5.19
N VAL A 166 1.59 -9.94 -6.14
CA VAL A 166 2.39 -8.76 -6.56
C VAL A 166 1.52 -7.59 -7.00
N VAL A 167 0.41 -7.85 -7.71
CA VAL A 167 -0.51 -6.80 -8.14
C VAL A 167 -1.26 -6.21 -6.94
N ILE A 168 -1.70 -7.03 -5.98
CA ILE A 168 -2.42 -6.54 -4.80
C ILE A 168 -1.49 -5.74 -3.88
N GLU A 169 -0.27 -6.22 -3.64
CA GLU A 169 0.72 -5.51 -2.82
C GLU A 169 1.15 -4.19 -3.45
N GLY A 170 1.41 -4.17 -4.77
CA GLY A 170 1.70 -2.93 -5.49
C GLY A 170 0.57 -1.89 -5.44
N ILE A 171 -0.70 -2.32 -5.45
CA ILE A 171 -1.85 -1.41 -5.23
C ILE A 171 -1.80 -0.83 -3.81
N TYR A 172 -1.57 -1.67 -2.80
CA TYR A 172 -1.41 -1.22 -1.42
C TYR A 172 -0.30 -0.18 -1.29
N TRP A 173 0.89 -0.45 -1.85
CA TRP A 173 2.02 0.47 -1.77
C TRP A 173 1.74 1.81 -2.45
N ALA A 174 1.06 1.80 -3.60
CA ALA A 174 0.64 3.02 -4.29
C ALA A 174 -0.30 3.86 -3.41
N ILE A 175 -1.27 3.24 -2.75
CA ILE A 175 -2.19 3.91 -1.83
C ILE A 175 -1.44 4.44 -0.60
N ALA A 176 -0.58 3.64 0.01
CA ALA A 176 0.22 4.03 1.17
C ALA A 176 1.15 5.22 0.85
N ALA A 177 1.74 5.24 -0.35
CA ALA A 177 2.53 6.38 -0.84
C ALA A 177 1.65 7.63 -1.03
N TYR A 178 0.49 7.47 -1.66
CA TYR A 178 -0.42 8.58 -1.95
C TYR A 178 -0.97 9.22 -0.67
N THR A 179 -1.36 8.40 0.30
CA THR A 179 -1.93 8.79 1.61
C THR A 179 -0.86 9.19 2.63
N GLY A 180 0.43 9.15 2.26
CA GLY A 180 1.53 9.63 3.10
C GLY A 180 2.02 8.63 4.15
N GLY A 181 1.49 7.40 4.12
CA GLY A 181 1.90 6.22 4.88
C GLY A 181 3.39 5.93 4.84
N LEU A 182 3.98 6.11 3.66
CA LEU A 182 5.41 5.83 3.44
C LEU A 182 6.32 7.04 3.66
N TYR A 183 5.77 8.22 3.98
CA TYR A 183 6.55 9.46 4.12
C TYR A 183 7.21 9.60 5.51
N THR A 184 7.81 8.52 6.01
CA THR A 184 8.58 8.46 7.26
C THR A 184 9.96 7.88 6.94
N ASN A 185 11.01 8.25 7.68
CA ASN A 185 12.32 7.64 7.42
C ASN A 185 12.32 6.15 7.73
N GLU A 186 11.63 5.71 8.79
CA GLU A 186 11.56 4.29 9.14
C GLU A 186 10.84 3.48 8.06
N ARG A 187 9.65 3.93 7.60
CA ARG A 187 8.87 3.20 6.59
C ARG A 187 9.50 3.23 5.21
N ALA A 188 10.02 4.39 4.79
CA ALA A 188 10.73 4.47 3.51
C ALA A 188 11.96 3.55 3.52
N LEU A 189 12.75 3.52 4.60
CA LEU A 189 13.89 2.61 4.71
C LEU A 189 13.49 1.14 4.79
N PHE A 190 12.37 0.83 5.45
CA PHE A 190 11.83 -0.52 5.54
C PHE A 190 11.45 -1.08 4.16
N THR A 191 10.84 -0.26 3.31
CA THR A 191 10.36 -0.68 1.98
C THR A 191 11.42 -0.57 0.89
N ARG A 192 12.64 -0.14 1.19
CA ARG A 192 13.59 0.29 0.15
C ARG A 192 13.97 -0.80 -0.85
N ASP A 193 14.05 -2.05 -0.42
CA ASP A 193 14.37 -3.21 -1.27
C ASP A 193 13.14 -3.74 -2.01
N GLU A 194 11.99 -3.11 -1.86
CA GLU A 194 10.76 -3.54 -2.51
C GLU A 194 10.10 -2.40 -3.27
N TRP A 195 9.77 -1.28 -2.61
CA TRP A 195 9.05 -0.13 -3.14
C TRP A 195 9.80 1.19 -2.95
N LEU A 196 10.01 1.91 -4.05
CA LEU A 196 10.82 3.13 -4.11
C LEU A 196 10.04 4.39 -4.48
N MET A 197 8.71 4.30 -4.48
CA MET A 197 7.81 5.41 -4.75
C MET A 197 7.15 5.93 -3.47
N CYS A 198 7.94 6.25 -2.43
CA CYS A 198 7.41 6.51 -1.07
C CYS A 198 6.70 7.86 -0.87
N THR A 199 6.67 8.72 -1.89
CA THR A 199 6.05 10.04 -1.82
C THR A 199 5.03 10.22 -2.93
N PRO A 200 3.96 11.00 -2.73
CA PRO A 200 2.89 11.09 -3.72
C PRO A 200 3.35 11.76 -5.02
N ASP A 201 3.99 12.92 -4.93
CA ASP A 201 4.31 13.76 -6.09
C ASP A 201 5.51 14.69 -5.83
N ALA A 202 5.83 15.52 -6.82
CA ALA A 202 7.01 16.39 -6.82
C ALA A 202 6.97 17.51 -5.75
N ALA A 203 5.86 17.72 -5.04
CA ALA A 203 5.81 18.65 -3.91
C ALA A 203 6.57 18.11 -2.69
N PHE A 204 6.94 16.83 -2.70
CA PHE A 204 7.60 16.14 -1.61
C PHE A 204 9.08 15.88 -1.94
N PRO A 205 10.00 16.05 -0.97
CA PRO A 205 11.34 15.51 -1.06
C PRO A 205 11.31 14.00 -1.30
N ILE A 206 12.21 13.50 -2.14
CA ILE A 206 12.31 12.08 -2.46
C ILE A 206 12.68 11.26 -1.22
N GLU A 207 11.96 10.15 -1.04
CA GLU A 207 12.23 9.12 -0.04
C GLU A 207 12.32 7.74 -0.71
N PRO A 208 13.20 6.84 -0.25
CA PRO A 208 14.19 7.06 0.81
C PRO A 208 15.37 7.93 0.32
N VAL A 209 15.87 8.81 1.18
CA VAL A 209 16.99 9.70 0.83
C VAL A 209 18.23 8.89 0.41
N GLY A 210 18.82 9.25 -0.74
CA GLY A 210 20.07 8.66 -1.22
C GLY A 210 19.92 7.32 -1.95
N VAL A 211 18.69 6.82 -2.11
CA VAL A 211 18.41 5.63 -2.92
C VAL A 211 18.25 6.03 -4.38
N ARG A 212 18.98 5.35 -5.28
CA ARG A 212 19.15 5.79 -6.67
C ARG A 212 17.84 5.79 -7.46
N ASN A 213 17.08 4.71 -7.36
CA ASN A 213 15.85 4.52 -8.12
C ASN A 213 14.64 5.13 -7.40
N ALA A 214 14.83 5.76 -6.23
CA ALA A 214 13.76 6.43 -5.49
C ALA A 214 13.23 7.65 -6.24
N ILE A 215 11.90 7.74 -6.30
CA ILE A 215 11.17 8.78 -7.04
C ILE A 215 9.78 8.98 -6.41
N SER A 216 9.07 10.06 -6.71
CA SER A 216 7.66 10.17 -6.31
C SER A 216 6.78 9.21 -7.13
N LEU A 217 5.69 8.70 -6.55
CA LEU A 217 4.67 7.89 -7.20
C LEU A 217 4.21 8.51 -8.53
N GLN A 218 3.89 9.81 -8.55
CA GLN A 218 3.48 10.50 -9.78
C GLN A 218 4.47 10.36 -10.93
N ALA A 219 5.77 10.42 -10.64
CA ALA A 219 6.82 10.40 -11.65
C ALA A 219 7.31 8.98 -11.97
N GLY A 220 7.31 8.06 -10.99
CA GLY A 220 7.64 6.65 -11.21
C GLY A 220 6.53 5.85 -11.88
N SER A 221 5.27 6.20 -11.59
CA SER A 221 4.09 5.59 -12.22
C SER A 221 2.91 6.55 -12.25
N ALA A 222 2.86 7.39 -13.28
CA ALA A 222 1.74 8.31 -13.50
C ALA A 222 0.39 7.58 -13.62
N ALA A 223 0.40 6.35 -14.12
CA ALA A 223 -0.79 5.50 -14.21
C ALA A 223 -1.30 5.07 -12.84
N LEU A 224 -0.42 4.58 -11.94
CA LEU A 224 -0.82 4.25 -10.56
C LEU A 224 -1.25 5.50 -9.81
N TYR A 225 -0.51 6.59 -9.92
CA TYR A 225 -0.88 7.86 -9.29
C TYR A 225 -2.31 8.27 -9.68
N ALA A 226 -2.65 8.25 -10.98
CA ALA A 226 -3.97 8.64 -11.46
C ALA A 226 -5.10 7.69 -11.02
N LEU A 227 -4.78 6.43 -10.69
CA LEU A 227 -5.73 5.45 -10.18
C LEU A 227 -6.02 5.65 -8.68
N VAL A 228 -5.00 6.01 -7.90
CA VAL A 228 -5.12 6.14 -6.44
C VAL A 228 -5.35 7.58 -5.97
N SER A 229 -5.14 8.58 -6.83
CA SER A 229 -5.33 9.99 -6.45
C SER A 229 -6.79 10.41 -6.35
N ASP A 230 -7.03 11.45 -5.56
CA ASP A 230 -8.29 12.22 -5.55
C ASP A 230 -8.52 12.87 -6.91
N ARG A 231 -9.79 13.14 -7.25
CA ARG A 231 -10.17 13.88 -8.46
C ARG A 231 -10.64 15.28 -8.13
#